data_AF-H5WSZ4-F1
#
_entry.id   AF-H5WSZ4-F1
#
_cell.length_a   1.000
_cell.length_b   1.000
_cell.length_c   1.000
_cell.angle_alpha   90.00
_cell.angle_beta   90.00
_cell.angle_gamma   90.00
#
_symmetry.space_group_name_H-M   'P 1'
#
loop_
_entity.id
_entity.type
_entity.pdbx_description
1 polymer ?
#
loop_
_entity_poly.entity_id
_entity_poly.type
_entity_poly.pdbx_seq_one_letter_code
_entity_poly.pdbx_strand_id
1 'polypeptide(L)'
;MKILIWTVFGLLAGVWTLMSWLLARLAGWLAQWMAGGAAAPPPSALTEVRLPAWLLDWVDVGTLQALQQAVLALLEALRGAGPWLGDALHWLQPAVWGLWALGLLVLLAAAGGLHLLLRVATPAPPGARAPAGSPVASPPGAA
;
A
#
# COMPACT_ATOMS: atom_id res chain seq x y z
N MET A 1 -14.22 -15.67 2.82
CA MET A 1 -13.95 -14.40 3.54
C MET A 1 -12.47 -14.18 3.84
N LYS A 2 -11.76 -15.11 4.51
CA LYS A 2 -10.33 -14.95 4.87
C LYS A 2 -9.43 -14.61 3.68
N ILE A 3 -9.51 -15.37 2.59
CA ILE A 3 -8.67 -15.15 1.39
C ILE A 3 -8.89 -13.78 0.78
N LEU A 4 -10.14 -13.32 0.65
CA LEU A 4 -10.46 -12.02 0.05
C LEU A 4 -9.79 -10.84 0.79
N ILE A 5 -9.83 -10.84 2.14
CA ILE A 5 -9.24 -9.78 2.96
C ILE A 5 -7.72 -9.71 2.74
N TRP A 6 -7.06 -10.86 2.75
CA TRP A 6 -5.61 -10.95 2.54
C TRP A 6 -5.20 -10.63 1.11
N THR A 7 -6.03 -10.97 0.11
CA THR A 7 -5.79 -10.60 -1.30
C THR A 7 -5.88 -9.09 -1.48
N VAL A 8 -6.92 -8.44 -0.94
CA VAL A 8 -7.07 -6.97 -1.03
C VAL A 8 -5.94 -6.27 -0.28
N PHE A 9 -5.58 -6.73 0.92
CA PHE A 9 -4.41 -6.25 1.65
C PHE A 9 -3.14 -6.39 0.83
N GLY A 10 -2.89 -7.56 0.22
CA GLY A 10 -1.70 -7.81 -0.59
C GLY A 10 -1.61 -6.88 -1.80
N LEU A 11 -2.73 -6.62 -2.49
CA LEU A 11 -2.79 -5.67 -3.61
C LEU A 11 -2.49 -4.24 -3.16
N LEU A 12 -3.16 -3.76 -2.12
CA LEU A 12 -2.92 -2.41 -1.59
C LEU A 12 -1.49 -2.25 -1.07
N ALA A 13 -0.97 -3.25 -0.35
CA ALA A 13 0.41 -3.27 0.12
C ALA A 13 1.42 -3.29 -1.04
N GLY A 14 1.11 -4.01 -2.12
CA GLY A 14 1.91 -4.03 -3.35
C GLY A 14 1.96 -2.65 -4.01
N VAL A 15 0.80 -2.01 -4.21
CA VAL A 15 0.72 -0.65 -4.77
C VAL A 15 1.45 0.35 -3.88
N TRP A 16 1.23 0.30 -2.57
CA TRP A 16 1.92 1.16 -1.61
C TRP A 16 3.43 0.98 -1.65
N THR A 17 3.90 -0.26 -1.67
CA THR A 17 5.33 -0.59 -1.75
C THR A 17 5.93 -0.12 -3.07
N LEU A 18 5.23 -0.29 -4.19
CA LEU A 18 5.67 0.21 -5.48
C LEU A 18 5.79 1.75 -5.47
N MET A 19 4.81 2.45 -4.91
CA MET A 19 4.87 3.92 -4.77
C MET A 19 6.05 4.36 -3.90
N SER A 20 6.27 3.74 -2.74
CA SER A 20 7.40 4.06 -1.87
C SER A 20 8.75 3.75 -2.54
N TRP A 21 8.84 2.65 -3.29
CA TRP A 21 10.04 2.30 -4.05
C TRP A 21 10.35 3.32 -5.14
N LEU A 22 9.35 3.74 -5.93
CA LEU A 22 9.52 4.81 -6.92
C LEU A 22 10.00 6.10 -6.25
N LEU A 23 9.40 6.46 -5.12
CA LEU A 23 9.77 7.68 -4.39
C LEU A 23 11.21 7.61 -3.86
N ALA A 24 11.64 6.46 -3.33
CA ALA A 24 13.02 6.24 -2.89
C ALA A 24 14.01 6.29 -4.06
N ARG A 25 13.65 5.69 -5.21
CA ARG A 25 14.46 5.73 -6.43
C ARG A 25 14.64 7.15 -6.93
N LEU A 26 13.57 7.94 -6.91
CA LEU A 26 13.57 9.35 -7.31
C LEU A 26 14.42 10.19 -6.35
N ALA A 27 14.26 9.99 -5.04
CA ALA A 27 15.07 10.66 -4.01
C ALA A 27 16.57 10.38 -4.18
N GLY A 28 16.94 9.13 -4.41
CA GLY A 28 18.34 8.74 -4.66
C GLY A 28 18.89 9.34 -5.96
N TRP A 29 18.09 9.36 -7.03
CA TRP A 29 18.47 10.02 -8.28
C TRP A 29 18.69 11.53 -8.09
N LEU A 30 17.81 12.19 -7.33
CA LEU A 30 17.91 13.61 -7.04
C LEU A 30 19.16 13.96 -6.21
N ALA A 31 19.50 13.12 -5.23
CA ALA A 31 20.73 13.26 -4.45
C ALA A 31 22.00 13.15 -5.32
N GLN A 32 22.02 12.19 -6.26
CA GLN A 32 23.13 12.03 -7.22
C GLN A 32 23.25 13.22 -8.17
N TRP A 33 22.11 13.74 -8.65
CA TRP A 33 22.05 14.90 -9.53
C TRP A 33 22.76 16.12 -8.93
N MET A 34 22.53 16.40 -7.64
CA MET A 34 23.18 17.50 -6.94
C MET A 34 24.64 17.22 -6.55
N ALA A 35 24.98 15.98 -6.19
CA ALA A 35 26.35 15.64 -5.81
C ALA A 35 27.32 15.62 -7.00
N GLY A 36 26.83 15.30 -8.20
CA GLY A 36 27.67 15.08 -9.39
C GLY A 36 27.45 16.06 -10.55
N GLY A 37 26.52 17.02 -10.43
CA GLY A 37 26.19 17.94 -11.52
C GLY A 37 25.65 17.23 -12.77
N ALA A 38 25.02 16.06 -12.61
CA ALA A 38 24.41 15.36 -13.73
C ALA A 38 23.42 16.30 -14.44
N ALA A 39 23.26 16.21 -15.75
CA ALA A 39 22.23 17.01 -16.42
C ALA A 39 20.85 16.45 -16.03
N ALA A 40 19.90 17.31 -15.67
CA ALA A 40 18.51 16.88 -15.56
C ALA A 40 18.07 16.33 -16.92
N PRO A 41 17.28 15.23 -16.97
CA PRO A 41 16.78 14.71 -18.24
C PRO A 41 16.04 15.83 -18.97
N PRO A 42 16.28 15.99 -20.29
CA PRO A 42 15.64 17.04 -21.04
C PRO A 42 14.12 16.83 -21.00
N PRO A 43 13.31 17.90 -20.98
CA PRO A 43 11.84 17.79 -20.98
C PRO A 43 11.31 16.90 -22.12
N SER A 44 12.04 16.84 -23.24
CA SER A 44 11.74 15.96 -24.38
C SER A 44 11.76 14.46 -24.04
N ALA A 45 12.57 14.03 -23.07
CA ALA A 45 12.64 12.63 -22.63
C ALA A 45 11.34 12.17 -21.96
N LEU A 46 10.58 13.09 -21.36
CA LEU A 46 9.28 12.80 -20.75
C LEU A 46 8.17 12.68 -21.81
N THR A 47 8.28 13.42 -22.92
CA THR A 47 7.33 13.35 -24.04
C THR A 47 7.55 12.14 -24.94
N GLU A 48 8.72 11.52 -24.91
CA GLU A 48 9.02 10.30 -25.69
C GLU A 48 8.54 9.01 -25.01
N VAL A 49 8.10 9.07 -23.75
CA VAL A 49 7.55 7.91 -23.05
C VAL A 49 6.21 7.53 -23.69
N ARG A 50 6.24 6.56 -24.60
CA ARG A 50 5.03 5.94 -25.13
C ARG A 50 4.35 5.15 -24.00
N LEU A 51 3.22 5.67 -23.53
CA LEU A 51 2.40 4.96 -22.57
C LEU A 51 1.83 3.70 -23.25
N PRO A 52 1.88 2.54 -22.58
CA PRO A 52 1.24 1.34 -23.09
C PRO A 52 -0.27 1.59 -23.32
N ALA A 53 -0.84 1.02 -24.38
CA ALA A 53 -2.24 1.24 -24.73
C ALA A 53 -3.21 0.90 -23.58
N TRP A 54 -2.93 -0.18 -22.83
CA TRP A 54 -3.73 -0.58 -21.66
C TRP A 54 -3.73 0.44 -20.52
N LEU A 55 -2.80 1.40 -20.51
CA LEU A 55 -2.72 2.45 -19.49
C LEU A 55 -3.56 3.68 -19.88
N LEU A 56 -3.75 3.90 -21.19
CA LEU A 56 -4.57 4.99 -21.73
C LEU A 56 -6.06 4.81 -21.38
N ASP A 57 -6.52 3.57 -21.25
CA ASP A 57 -7.89 3.26 -20.85
C ASP A 57 -8.18 3.59 -19.37
N TRP A 58 -7.13 3.76 -18.56
CA TRP A 58 -7.23 3.97 -17.11
C TRP A 58 -6.82 5.37 -16.67
N VAL A 59 -6.08 6.11 -17.49
CA VAL A 59 -5.51 7.41 -17.13
C VAL A 59 -5.99 8.47 -18.10
N ASP A 60 -6.75 9.44 -17.58
CA ASP A 60 -7.20 10.58 -18.35
C ASP A 60 -6.02 11.49 -18.72
N VAL A 61 -6.08 12.09 -19.91
CA VAL A 61 -5.03 12.99 -20.41
C VAL A 61 -4.83 14.19 -19.48
N GLY A 62 -5.90 14.67 -18.85
CA GLY A 62 -5.84 15.76 -17.87
C GLY A 62 -5.09 15.38 -16.60
N THR A 63 -5.26 14.15 -16.09
CA THR A 63 -4.46 13.65 -14.95
C THR A 63 -2.98 13.54 -15.29
N LEU A 64 -2.65 13.17 -16.53
CA LEU A 64 -1.27 13.08 -16.97
C LEU A 64 -0.61 14.46 -17.07
N GLN A 65 -1.33 15.45 -17.59
CA GLN A 65 -0.89 16.84 -17.65
C GLN A 65 -0.72 17.43 -16.25
N ALA A 66 -1.67 17.18 -15.34
CA ALA A 66 -1.59 17.63 -13.95
C ALA A 66 -0.36 17.03 -13.25
N LEU A 67 -0.05 15.76 -13.49
CA LEU A 67 1.16 15.12 -12.97
C LEU A 67 2.43 15.77 -13.55
N GLN A 68 2.46 16.04 -14.85
CA GLN A 68 3.59 16.71 -15.48
C GLN A 68 3.81 18.13 -14.90
N GLN A 69 2.73 18.89 -14.69
CA GLN A 69 2.78 20.21 -14.05
C GLN A 69 3.24 20.12 -12.59
N ALA A 70 2.77 19.12 -11.83
CA ALA A 70 3.21 18.90 -10.45
C ALA A 70 4.71 18.57 -10.37
N VAL A 71 5.23 17.76 -11.30
CA VAL A 71 6.66 17.44 -11.40
C VAL A 71 7.48 18.69 -11.72
N LEU A 72 7.03 19.51 -12.67
CA LEU A 72 7.71 20.77 -13.02
C LEU A 72 7.70 21.75 -11.84
N ALA A 73 6.56 21.92 -11.16
CA ALA A 73 6.45 22.78 -9.98
C ALA A 73 7.36 22.31 -8.84
N LEU A 74 7.48 21.00 -8.65
CA LEU A 74 8.39 20.42 -7.65
C LEU A 74 9.86 20.69 -8.00
N LEU A 75 10.24 20.54 -9.27
CA LEU A 75 11.59 20.84 -9.75
C LEU A 75 11.95 22.33 -9.57
N GLU A 76 11.01 23.22 -9.85
CA GLU A 76 11.17 24.67 -9.65
C GLU A 76 11.33 25.00 -8.16
N ALA A 77 10.51 24.40 -7.29
CA ALA A 77 10.62 24.56 -5.84
C ALA A 77 11.96 24.04 -5.29
N LEU A 78 12.45 22.91 -5.83
CA LEU A 78 13.75 22.35 -5.47
C LEU A 78 14.91 23.28 -5.89
N ARG A 79 14.83 23.91 -7.06
CA ARG A 79 15.82 24.92 -7.49
C ARG A 79 15.83 26.14 -6.57
N GLY A 80 14.66 26.58 -6.09
CA GLY A 80 14.54 27.72 -5.18
C GLY A 80 15.03 27.47 -3.75
N ALA A 81 15.12 26.20 -3.32
CA ALA A 81 15.42 25.84 -1.94
C ALA A 81 16.92 25.86 -1.56
N GLY A 82 17.82 26.06 -2.52
CA GLY A 82 19.23 26.42 -2.25
C GLY A 82 20.02 25.39 -1.38
N PRO A 83 21.04 25.84 -0.61
CA PRO A 83 22.02 24.95 0.06
C PRO A 83 21.46 24.10 1.21
N TRP A 84 20.23 24.36 1.68
CA TRP A 84 19.56 23.56 2.71
C TRP A 84 19.14 22.17 2.22
N LEU A 85 19.18 21.94 0.90
CA LEU A 85 18.82 20.65 0.31
C LEU A 85 19.78 19.53 0.72
N GLY A 86 21.08 19.79 0.85
CA GLY A 86 22.07 18.75 1.12
C GLY A 86 21.73 17.88 2.34
N ASP A 87 21.44 18.52 3.47
CA ASP A 87 21.05 17.83 4.71
C ASP A 87 19.62 17.27 4.65
N ALA A 88 18.70 17.95 3.95
CA ALA A 88 17.32 17.47 3.83
C ALA A 88 17.23 16.18 2.97
N LEU A 89 18.09 16.04 1.96
CA LEU A 89 18.10 14.89 1.06
C LEU A 89 18.64 13.63 1.71
N HIS A 90 19.59 13.73 2.65
CA HIS A 90 20.04 12.54 3.38
C HIS A 90 18.93 11.97 4.27
N TRP A 91 18.01 12.82 4.74
CA TRP A 91 16.86 12.40 5.54
C TRP A 91 15.71 11.88 4.68
N LEU A 92 15.68 12.23 3.40
CA LEU A 92 14.60 11.87 2.50
C LEU A 92 14.50 10.34 2.33
N GLN A 93 15.64 9.65 2.17
CA GLN A 93 15.64 8.20 2.06
C GLN A 93 15.11 7.49 3.33
N PRO A 94 15.64 7.73 4.55
CA PRO A 94 15.08 7.13 5.75
C PRO A 94 13.64 7.59 6.02
N ALA A 95 13.24 8.81 5.65
CA ALA A 95 11.85 9.28 5.77
C ALA A 95 10.91 8.50 4.85
N VAL A 96 11.29 8.22 3.60
CA VAL A 96 10.49 7.40 2.67
C VAL A 96 10.31 5.98 3.21
N TRP A 97 11.37 5.37 3.75
CA TRP A 97 11.26 4.05 4.39
C TRP A 97 10.43 4.08 5.67
N GLY A 98 10.52 5.15 6.46
CA GLY A 98 9.67 5.36 7.64
C GLY A 98 8.20 5.48 7.29
N LEU A 99 7.88 6.28 6.26
CA LEU A 99 6.52 6.41 5.74
C LEU A 99 5.99 5.09 5.18
N TRP A 100 6.83 4.35 4.44
CA TRP A 100 6.49 3.02 3.95
C TRP A 100 6.13 2.07 5.10
N ALA A 101 6.99 1.98 6.11
CA ALA A 101 6.81 1.10 7.26
C ALA A 101 5.53 1.46 8.04
N LEU A 102 5.29 2.76 8.24
CA LEU A 102 4.09 3.27 8.89
C LEU A 102 2.83 2.91 8.10
N GLY A 103 2.84 3.12 6.79
CA GLY A 103 1.73 2.73 5.91
C GLY A 103 1.44 1.24 5.99
N LEU A 104 2.45 0.38 5.88
CA LEU A 104 2.27 -1.07 6.02
C LEU A 104 1.71 -1.47 7.38
N LEU A 105 2.18 -0.85 8.47
CA LEU A 105 1.66 -1.08 9.81
C LEU A 105 0.17 -0.77 9.90
N VAL A 106 -0.26 0.37 9.35
CA VAL A 106 -1.67 0.78 9.32
C VAL A 106 -2.50 -0.20 8.49
N LEU A 107 -2.05 -0.57 7.30
CA LEU A 107 -2.76 -1.55 6.45
C LEU A 107 -2.88 -2.92 7.15
N LEU A 108 -1.81 -3.37 7.82
CA LEU A 108 -1.79 -4.64 8.52
C LEU A 108 -2.71 -4.63 9.74
N ALA A 109 -2.71 -3.53 10.50
CA ALA A 109 -3.61 -3.33 11.63
C ALA A 109 -5.07 -3.34 11.18
N ALA A 110 -5.39 -2.68 10.05
CA ALA A 110 -6.74 -2.67 9.48
C ALA A 110 -7.19 -4.07 9.04
N ALA A 111 -6.34 -4.80 8.30
CA ALA A 111 -6.63 -6.17 7.86
C ALA A 111 -6.80 -7.14 9.05
N GLY A 112 -5.91 -7.03 10.04
CA GLY A 112 -5.96 -7.81 11.27
C GLY A 112 -7.21 -7.51 12.10
N GLY A 113 -7.55 -6.23 12.27
CA GLY A 113 -8.75 -5.78 12.98
C GLY A 113 -10.03 -6.30 12.33
N LEU A 114 -10.14 -6.18 11.01
CA LEU A 114 -11.29 -6.71 10.26
C LEU A 114 -11.39 -8.24 10.40
N HIS A 115 -10.26 -8.95 10.34
CA HIS A 115 -10.23 -10.40 10.52
C HIS A 115 -10.67 -10.81 11.93
N LEU A 116 -10.20 -10.13 12.98
CA LEU A 116 -10.59 -10.40 14.36
C LEU A 116 -12.08 -10.14 14.58
N LEU A 117 -12.60 -9.03 14.06
CA LEU A 117 -14.01 -8.68 14.17
C LEU A 117 -14.92 -9.74 13.54
N LEU A 118 -14.54 -10.26 12.37
CA LEU A 118 -15.29 -11.32 11.69
C LEU A 118 -15.23 -12.67 12.44
N ARG A 119 -14.16 -12.96 13.17
CA ARG A 119 -14.07 -14.17 14.01
C ARG A 119 -14.95 -14.06 15.25
N VAL A 120 -15.04 -12.87 15.85
CA VAL A 120 -15.93 -12.64 17.01
C VAL A 120 -17.40 -12.67 16.58
N ALA A 121 -17.71 -12.17 15.38
CA ALA A 121 -19.08 -12.08 14.87
C ALA A 121 -19.63 -13.38 14.25
N THR A 122 -18.86 -14.48 14.21
CA THR A 122 -19.36 -15.78 13.71
C THR A 122 -19.81 -16.65 14.88
N PRO A 123 -21.12 -16.66 15.25
CA PRO A 123 -21.63 -17.54 16.29
C PRO A 123 -21.49 -19.01 15.89
N ALA A 124 -21.18 -19.87 16.88
CA ALA A 124 -21.07 -21.30 16.68
C ALA A 124 -22.40 -21.89 16.15
N PRO A 125 -22.35 -22.88 15.23
CA PRO A 125 -23.56 -23.49 14.69
C PRO A 125 -24.48 -24.01 15.81
N PRO A 126 -25.79 -23.67 15.79
CA PRO A 126 -26.77 -24.20 16.73
C PRO A 126 -26.98 -25.69 16.44
N GLY A 127 -26.12 -26.52 17.03
CA GLY A 127 -26.13 -27.98 16.83
C GLY A 127 -24.99 -28.73 17.52
N ALA A 128 -23.93 -28.04 17.97
CA ALA A 128 -22.82 -28.66 18.69
C ALA A 128 -23.13 -29.01 20.17
N ARG A 129 -24.31 -28.64 20.69
CA ARG A 129 -24.86 -29.29 21.90
C ARG A 129 -25.52 -30.58 21.46
N ALA A 130 -24.72 -31.64 21.32
CA ALA A 130 -25.21 -33.00 21.17
C ALA A 130 -26.17 -33.33 22.33
N PRO A 131 -27.23 -34.13 22.08
CA PRO A 131 -28.28 -34.42 23.05
C PRO A 131 -27.68 -34.98 24.34
N ALA A 132 -28.02 -34.35 25.46
CA ALA A 132 -27.77 -34.91 26.78
C ALA A 132 -28.27 -36.36 26.75
N GLY A 133 -27.33 -37.29 26.97
CA GLY A 133 -27.59 -38.71 26.86
C GLY A 133 -28.86 -39.09 27.61
N SER A 134 -29.76 -39.78 26.93
CA SER A 134 -30.82 -40.54 27.57
C SER A 134 -30.17 -41.67 28.37
N PRO A 135 -30.15 -41.64 29.71
CA PRO A 135 -29.69 -42.78 30.47
C PRO A 135 -30.82 -43.82 30.45
N VAL A 136 -30.55 -44.91 29.75
CA VAL A 136 -30.73 -46.29 30.24
C VAL A 136 -32.17 -46.71 30.58
N ALA A 137 -32.71 -47.56 29.71
CA ALA A 137 -33.76 -48.52 30.04
C ALA A 137 -33.32 -49.47 31.18
N SER A 138 -34.23 -49.79 32.11
CA SER A 138 -34.14 -50.95 32.99
C SER A 138 -35.55 -51.39 33.46
N PRO A 139 -35.75 -52.69 33.79
CA PRO A 139 -36.89 -53.49 33.32
C PRO A 139 -37.79 -54.03 34.47
N PRO A 140 -38.26 -55.29 34.45
CA PRO A 140 -39.62 -55.75 34.18
C PRO A 140 -40.45 -56.09 35.43
N GLY A 141 -41.78 -56.11 35.30
CA GLY A 141 -42.66 -56.83 36.23
C GLY A 141 -43.73 -55.99 36.93
N ALA A 142 -44.94 -56.05 36.39
CA ALA A 142 -46.17 -55.94 37.17
C ALA A 142 -47.16 -56.94 36.56
N ALA A 143 -47.25 -58.11 37.19
CA ALA A 143 -48.36 -59.05 37.02
C ALA A 143 -49.50 -58.63 37.94
#